data_AF-A0A4P9Z1J6-F1
#
_entry.id   AF-A0A4P9Z1J6-F1
#
_cell.length_a   1.000
_cell.length_b   1.000
_cell.length_c   1.000
_cell.angle_alpha   90.00
_cell.angle_beta   90.00
_cell.angle_gamma   90.00
#
_symmetry.space_group_name_H-M   'P 1'
#
loop_
_entity.id
_entity.type
_entity.pdbx_description
1 polymer ?
#
loop_
_entity_poly.entity_id
_entity_poly.type
_entity_poly.pdbx_seq_one_letter_code
_entity_poly.pdbx_strand_id
1 'polypeptide(L)' 'IFSPCVFEYVYFARPDSIIDGISVYKSRLEMGESLADQVTRALGPDHDIDVVIPVPDTSRVSALQLSYKLNLL' A
#
# COMPACT_ATOMS: atom_id res chain seq x y z
N ILE A 1 -5.44 -19.06 20.18
CA ILE A 1 -4.71 -17.84 19.75
C ILE A 1 -5.38 -17.38 18.47
N PHE A 2 -5.73 -16.10 18.37
CA PHE A 2 -6.27 -15.53 17.13
C PHE A 2 -5.10 -15.13 16.21
N SER A 3 -5.06 -15.64 14.98
CA SER A 3 -3.94 -15.49 14.06
C SER A 3 -4.43 -15.37 12.61
N PRO A 4 -5.00 -14.22 12.23
CA PRO A 4 -5.51 -14.02 10.88
C PRO A 4 -4.37 -14.06 9.86
N CYS A 5 -4.67 -14.58 8.67
CA CYS A 5 -3.70 -14.68 7.59
C CYS A 5 -3.43 -13.29 7.00
N VAL A 6 -2.21 -12.77 7.19
CA VAL A 6 -1.81 -11.47 6.64
C VAL A 6 -1.94 -11.40 5.11
N PHE A 7 -1.77 -12.53 4.43
CA PHE A 7 -1.86 -12.60 2.97
C PHE A 7 -3.27 -12.35 2.43
N GLU A 8 -4.31 -12.48 3.25
CA GLU A 8 -5.67 -12.05 2.86
C GLU A 8 -5.71 -10.55 2.59
N TYR A 9 -5.11 -9.75 3.49
CA TYR A 9 -5.06 -8.30 3.37
C TYR A 9 -4.08 -7.84 2.28
N VAL A 10 -2.94 -8.53 2.16
CA VAL A 10 -1.91 -8.18 1.17
C VAL A 10 -2.38 -8.47 -0.26
N TYR A 11 -2.96 -9.65 -0.51
CA TYR A 11 -3.15 -10.12 -1.87
C TYR A 11 -4.42 -10.92 -2.15
N PHE A 12 -4.76 -11.92 -1.33
CA PHE A 12 -5.78 -12.90 -1.70
C PHE A 12 -7.20 -12.35 -1.68
N ALA A 13 -7.57 -11.59 -0.64
CA ALA A 13 -8.93 -11.10 -0.52
C ALA A 13 -9.22 -10.03 -1.57
N ARG A 14 -10.49 -9.96 -1.98
CA ARG A 14 -10.93 -8.85 -2.83
C ARG A 14 -10.85 -7.54 -2.04
N PRO A 15 -10.54 -6.41 -2.70
CA PRO A 15 -10.38 -5.13 -2.02
C PRO A 15 -11.67 -4.68 -1.30
N ASP A 16 -12.85 -5.04 -1.79
CA ASP A 16 -14.14 -4.71 -1.19
C ASP A 16 -14.55 -5.63 -0.02
N SER A 17 -13.69 -6.57 0.37
CA SER A 17 -13.95 -7.46 1.51
C SER A 17 -13.65 -6.78 2.85
N ILE A 18 -14.41 -7.20 3.87
CA ILE A 18 -14.14 -6.89 5.28
C ILE A 18 -13.87 -8.22 5.97
N ILE A 19 -12.66 -8.39 6.49
CA ILE A 19 -12.22 -9.59 7.20
C ILE A 19 -11.92 -9.17 8.63
N ASP A 20 -12.50 -9.86 9.62
CA ASP A 20 -12.31 -9.55 11.04
C ASP A 20 -12.58 -8.08 11.42
N GLY A 21 -13.53 -7.43 10.73
CA GLY A 21 -13.86 -6.01 10.93
C GLY A 21 -12.90 -5.02 10.24
N ILE A 22 -11.89 -5.52 9.53
CA ILE A 22 -10.88 -4.73 8.82
C ILE A 22 -11.20 -4.71 7.32
N SER A 23 -11.33 -3.50 6.75
CA SER A 23 -11.46 -3.32 5.30
C SER A 23 -10.14 -3.62 4.60
N VAL A 24 -10.17 -4.56 3.64
CA VAL A 24 -8.99 -4.93 2.84
C VAL A 24 -8.49 -3.75 2.01
N TYR A 25 -9.40 -2.98 1.39
CA TYR A 25 -9.05 -1.77 0.66
C TYR A 25 -8.30 -0.76 1.54
N LYS A 26 -8.82 -0.49 2.74
CA LYS A 26 -8.15 0.42 3.69
C LYS A 26 -6.77 -0.12 4.07
N SER A 27 -6.64 -1.41 4.40
CA SER A 27 -5.34 -2.01 4.70
C SER A 27 -4.31 -1.79 3.58
N ARG A 28 -4.72 -1.90 2.31
CA ARG A 28 -3.83 -1.67 1.16
C ARG A 28 -3.44 -0.20 0.97
N LEU A 29 -4.32 0.75 1.31
CA LEU A 29 -3.95 2.17 1.38
C LEU A 29 -2.88 2.40 2.46
N GLU A 30 -3.10 1.89 3.67
CA GLU A 30 -2.16 2.02 4.79
C GLU A 30 -0.80 1.35 4.50
N MET A 31 -0.79 0.26 3.72
CA MET A 31 0.45 -0.33 3.21
C MET A 31 1.21 0.62 2.27
N GLY A 32 0.51 1.34 1.40
CA GLY A 32 1.11 2.35 0.53
C GLY A 32 1.68 3.53 1.31
N GLU A 33 0.92 4.02 2.30
CA GLU A 33 1.37 5.03 3.27
C GLU A 33 2.67 4.63 3.98
N SER A 34 2.70 3.41 4.53
CA SER A 34 3.84 2.87 5.26
C SER A 34 5.05 2.62 4.35
N LEU A 35 4.80 2.27 3.08
CA LEU A 35 5.85 2.06 2.09
C LEU A 35 6.46 3.40 1.65
N ALA A 36 5.67 4.47 1.51
CA ALA A 36 6.21 5.80 1.24
C ALA A 36 7.17 6.26 2.35
N ASP A 37 6.83 6.05 3.63
CA ASP A 37 7.73 6.34 4.76
C ASP A 37 9.03 5.51 4.71
N GLN A 38 8.97 4.29 4.16
CA GLN A 38 10.16 3.47 3.93
C GLN A 38 11.00 4.02 2.78
N VAL A 39 10.37 4.43 1.68
CA VAL A 39 11.04 5.04 0.52
C VAL A 39 11.76 6.32 0.94
N THR A 40 11.08 7.25 1.62
CA THR A 40 11.69 8.49 2.11
C THR A 40 12.87 8.23 3.05
N ARG A 41 12.78 7.21 3.92
CA ARG A 41 13.90 6.83 4.79
C ARG A 41 15.08 6.24 4.04
N ALA A 42 14.82 5.45 2.99
CA ALA A 42 15.85 4.75 2.24
C ALA A 42 16.56 5.66 1.22
N LEU A 43 15.82 6.58 0.59
CA LEU A 43 16.32 7.42 -0.51
C LEU A 43 16.52 8.89 -0.11
N GLY A 44 16.01 9.29 1.05
CA GLY A 44 16.01 10.68 1.51
C GLY A 44 14.75 11.45 1.11
N PRO A 45 14.52 12.62 1.72
CA PRO A 45 13.40 13.50 1.39
C PRO A 45 13.52 14.14 0.00
N ASP A 46 14.74 14.31 -0.50
CA ASP A 46 15.04 14.92 -1.80
C ASP A 46 15.25 13.85 -2.89
N HIS A 47 14.43 12.80 -2.89
CA HIS A 47 14.57 11.70 -3.85
C HIS A 47 14.28 12.15 -5.30
N ASP A 48 14.97 11.56 -6.27
CA ASP A 48 14.82 11.84 -7.71
C ASP A 48 13.91 10.82 -8.41
N ILE A 49 12.75 10.51 -7.81
CA ILE A 49 11.77 9.59 -8.39
C ILE A 49 10.83 10.37 -9.30
N ASP A 50 10.76 10.01 -10.58
CA ASP A 50 9.85 10.65 -11.53
C ASP A 50 8.42 10.12 -11.48
N VAL A 51 8.25 8.80 -11.30
CA VAL A 51 6.95 8.13 -11.45
C VAL A 51 6.86 6.86 -10.63
N VAL A 52 5.64 6.56 -10.17
CA VAL A 52 5.27 5.30 -9.52
C VAL A 52 4.41 4.49 -10.49
N ILE A 53 4.84 3.28 -10.83
CA ILE A 53 4.12 2.39 -11.74
C ILE A 53 3.68 1.13 -10.99
N PRO A 54 2.37 0.89 -10.81
CA PRO A 54 1.88 -0.33 -10.17
C PRO A 54 2.07 -1.56 -11.05
N VAL A 55 2.44 -2.68 -10.45
CA VAL A 55 2.29 -4.00 -11.09
C VAL A 55 0.84 -4.47 -10.90
N PRO A 56 0.08 -4.69 -11.99
CA PRO A 56 -1.33 -5.00 -11.88
C PRO A 56 -1.61 -6.34 -11.18
N ASP A 57 -2.74 -6.53 -10.50
CA ASP A 57 -3.83 -5.57 -10.26
C ASP A 57 -3.91 -5.10 -8.80
N THR A 58 -3.49 -5.96 -7.86
CA THR A 58 -3.60 -5.73 -6.41
C THR A 58 -2.86 -4.49 -5.94
N SER A 59 -1.68 -4.21 -6.52
CA SER A 59 -0.82 -3.11 -6.04
C SER A 59 -1.33 -1.72 -6.40
N ARG A 60 -2.35 -1.60 -7.27
CA ARG A 60 -2.87 -0.30 -7.73
C ARG A 60 -3.24 0.64 -6.58
N VAL A 61 -3.86 0.11 -5.54
CA VAL A 61 -4.29 0.88 -4.36
C VAL A 61 -3.08 1.38 -3.55
N SER A 62 -2.14 0.49 -3.24
CA SER A 62 -0.95 0.83 -2.47
C SER A 62 -0.01 1.77 -3.24
N ALA A 63 0.16 1.55 -4.54
CA ALA A 63 0.98 2.40 -5.41
C ALA A 63 0.40 3.81 -5.57
N LEU A 64 -0.93 3.91 -5.70
CA LEU A 64 -1.61 5.21 -5.75
C LEU A 64 -1.36 5.99 -4.46
N GLN A 65 -1.57 5.37 -3.30
CA GLN A 65 -1.36 6.03 -2.02
C GLN A 65 0.11 6.42 -1.80
N LEU A 66 1.03 5.54 -2.17
CA LEU A 66 2.46 5.83 -2.14
C LEU A 66 2.80 7.05 -3.00
N SER A 67 2.28 7.11 -4.22
CA SER A 67 2.50 8.23 -5.13
C SER A 67 1.97 9.56 -4.56
N TYR A 68 0.79 9.54 -3.94
CA TYR A 68 0.26 10.73 -3.26
C TYR A 68 1.17 11.19 -2.12
N LYS A 69 1.65 10.27 -1.28
CA LYS A 69 2.50 10.62 -0.14
C LYS A 69 3.89 11.11 -0.54
N LEU A 70 4.44 10.61 -1.64
CA LEU A 70 5.70 11.09 -2.21
C LEU A 70 5.53 12.39 -3.04
N ASN A 71 4.33 12.96 -3.12
CA ASN A 71 4.00 14.15 -3.93
C ASN A 71 4.34 13.99 -5.42
N LEU A 72 4.07 12.80 -5.97
CA LEU A 72 4.28 12.47 -7.38
C LEU A 72 2.98 12.51 -8.21
N LEU A 73 1.84 12.82 -7.57
CA LEU A 73 0.50 13.01 -8.14
C LEU A 73 -0.26 14.15 -7.45
#